data_AF-A0A2T9J622-F1
#
_entry.id   AF-A0A2T9J622-F1
#
_cell.length_a   1.000
_cell.length_b   1.000
_cell.length_c   1.000
_cell.angle_alpha   90.00
_cell.angle_beta   90.00
_cell.angle_gamma   90.00
#
_symmetry.space_group_name_H-M   'P 1'
#
loop_
_entity.id
_entity.type
_entity.pdbx_description
1 polymer ?
#
loop_
_entity_poly.entity_id
_entity_poly.type
_entity_poly.pdbx_seq_one_letter_code
_entity_poly.pdbx_strand_id
1 'polypeptide(L)'
;MQDRVRTFARVLLKGLKRAAIATLAGSGRGLAALWRLVAHAWRLAWVHAPTTGAVLTALLALSINAFDSFKINDRSDAVSEQAAGIITGPFYGGLNRTGQNQITVVLINAETMRLLESPHWPPPYSATADLLQEIATAKPKAIFLDYHFDQPQLAPFCADIEDCKTARKREIEDFARRLKRIPRDGVPLFIGAVGPDPGLAPLRDLPQLPVAFEEERIFGYPLSAPLAKGQPPRPAVAPTLYAVLKGQTPPTKPDDRVMAIDWGFGMSEAMAPYAPNAGRGRACQGGDMAQRLVSFLEVTKRSAFAARYPDDDDPFDRRCSYADTIPAHWLINGLNPQAKDFLRDRIVLVGVDLRYLADFRPTPLFGQTPGVTVHAMALDNLIQTRDRPTLYPRPLAMGLTWADAMQGVLLAFGVCLVFAWRRWRRTPPERGLRWRDRLVILAIVGLTGVATSVALNWPMFILLGAMVTGAGAMLISDQIRTFRRTRSLRLRLTARRAAR
;
A
#
# COMPACT_ATOMS: atom_id res chain seq x y z
N MET A 1 -38.41 -30.86 8.50
CA MET A 1 -37.50 -29.69 8.65
C MET A 1 -37.90 -28.84 9.87
N GLN A 2 -39.18 -28.55 10.07
CA GLN A 2 -39.72 -27.79 11.22
C GLN A 2 -39.36 -28.36 12.60
N ASP A 3 -39.40 -29.68 12.80
CA ASP A 3 -39.09 -30.27 14.12
C ASP A 3 -37.61 -30.13 14.52
N ARG A 4 -36.69 -30.26 13.57
CA ARG A 4 -35.25 -30.09 13.85
C ARG A 4 -34.91 -28.64 14.23
N VAL A 5 -35.60 -27.67 13.64
CA VAL A 5 -35.44 -26.23 13.96
C VAL A 5 -36.01 -25.93 15.35
N ARG A 6 -37.16 -26.52 15.71
CA ARG A 6 -37.75 -26.37 17.06
C ARG A 6 -36.88 -26.98 18.17
N THR A 7 -36.27 -28.13 17.92
CA THR A 7 -35.35 -28.76 18.88
C THR A 7 -34.09 -27.93 19.08
N PHE A 8 -33.52 -27.39 18.00
CA PHE A 8 -32.36 -26.48 18.07
C PHE A 8 -32.68 -25.21 18.89
N ALA A 9 -33.84 -24.57 18.63
CA ALA A 9 -34.27 -23.36 19.34
C ALA A 9 -34.43 -23.59 20.86
N ARG A 10 -35.01 -24.72 21.27
CA ARG A 10 -35.19 -25.05 22.71
C ARG A 10 -33.86 -25.28 23.44
N VAL A 11 -32.91 -25.93 22.78
CA VAL A 11 -31.57 -26.18 23.36
C VAL A 11 -30.79 -24.86 23.50
N LEU A 12 -30.88 -23.99 22.48
CA LEU A 12 -30.23 -22.68 22.49
C LEU A 12 -30.79 -21.78 23.62
N LEU A 13 -32.11 -21.72 23.77
CA LEU A 13 -32.79 -20.92 24.80
C LEU A 13 -32.47 -21.40 26.23
N LYS A 14 -32.42 -22.72 26.47
CA LYS A 14 -32.03 -23.27 27.78
C LYS A 14 -30.56 -22.99 28.09
N GLY A 15 -29.70 -23.01 27.07
CA GLY A 15 -28.29 -22.66 27.18
C GLY A 15 -28.07 -21.18 27.53
N LEU A 16 -28.70 -20.28 26.76
CA LEU A 16 -28.62 -18.82 26.96
C LEU A 16 -29.09 -18.39 28.36
N LYS A 17 -30.19 -18.96 28.86
CA LYS A 17 -30.66 -18.71 30.25
C LYS A 17 -29.60 -19.07 31.29
N ARG A 18 -28.92 -20.22 31.15
CA ARG A 18 -27.89 -20.66 32.10
C ARG A 18 -26.62 -19.82 32.03
N ALA A 19 -26.22 -19.38 30.83
CA ALA A 19 -25.08 -18.51 30.64
C ALA A 19 -25.33 -17.10 31.21
N ALA A 20 -26.52 -16.52 30.97
CA ALA A 20 -26.90 -15.22 31.50
C ALA A 20 -26.84 -15.18 33.04
N ILE A 21 -27.36 -16.23 33.70
CA ILE A 21 -27.31 -16.38 35.17
C ILE A 21 -25.88 -16.48 35.69
N ALA A 22 -24.99 -17.20 34.99
CA ALA A 22 -23.59 -17.36 35.40
C ALA A 22 -22.73 -16.09 35.17
N THR A 23 -23.14 -15.23 34.23
CA THR A 23 -22.43 -13.98 33.90
C THR A 23 -22.82 -12.84 34.85
N LEU A 24 -24.08 -12.81 35.31
CA LEU A 24 -24.56 -11.92 36.38
C LEU A 24 -23.91 -12.21 37.75
N ALA A 25 -23.34 -13.41 37.95
CA ALA A 25 -22.70 -13.82 39.20
C ALA A 25 -21.18 -13.51 39.26
N GLY A 26 -20.63 -12.71 38.34
CA GLY A 26 -19.27 -12.14 38.44
C GLY A 26 -18.08 -13.11 38.37
N SER A 27 -18.29 -14.40 38.10
CA SER A 27 -17.19 -15.37 38.00
C SER A 27 -16.66 -15.47 36.58
N GLY A 28 -15.33 -15.50 36.39
CA GLY A 28 -14.69 -15.75 35.07
C GLY A 28 -15.11 -17.07 34.40
N ARG A 29 -15.85 -17.93 35.12
CA ARG A 29 -16.49 -19.15 34.60
C ARG A 29 -17.72 -18.85 33.71
N GLY A 30 -18.35 -17.67 33.84
CA GLY A 30 -19.47 -17.24 33.01
C GLY A 30 -19.08 -17.13 31.53
N LEU A 31 -17.96 -16.46 31.24
CA LEU A 31 -17.38 -16.36 29.89
C LEU A 31 -17.01 -17.72 29.30
N ALA A 32 -16.38 -18.60 30.09
CA ALA A 32 -16.03 -19.95 29.65
C ALA A 32 -17.27 -20.82 29.37
N ALA A 33 -18.34 -20.69 30.16
CA ALA A 33 -19.60 -21.38 29.93
C ALA A 33 -20.33 -20.85 28.68
N LEU A 34 -20.29 -19.54 28.46
CA LEU A 34 -20.85 -18.88 27.29
C LEU A 34 -20.10 -19.31 26.01
N TRP A 35 -18.77 -19.38 26.06
CA TRP A 35 -17.94 -19.93 24.98
C TRP A 35 -18.22 -21.41 24.70
N ARG A 36 -18.38 -22.24 25.73
CA ARG A 36 -18.75 -23.66 25.56
C ARG A 36 -20.12 -23.80 24.92
N LEU A 37 -21.08 -22.96 25.29
CA LEU A 37 -22.42 -22.95 24.71
C LEU A 37 -22.42 -22.48 23.25
N VAL A 38 -21.69 -21.41 22.94
CA VAL A 38 -21.47 -20.95 21.56
C VAL A 38 -20.82 -22.06 20.74
N ALA A 39 -19.76 -22.69 21.24
CA ALA A 39 -19.08 -23.80 20.56
C ALA A 39 -20.00 -25.02 20.36
N HIS A 40 -20.88 -25.31 21.32
CA HIS A 40 -21.83 -26.43 21.22
C HIS A 40 -22.97 -26.12 20.25
N ALA A 41 -23.53 -24.91 20.29
CA ALA A 41 -24.51 -24.42 19.33
C ALA A 41 -23.94 -24.37 17.91
N TRP A 42 -22.69 -23.93 17.77
CA TRP A 42 -21.93 -23.96 16.52
C TRP A 42 -21.80 -25.39 16.02
N ARG A 43 -21.28 -26.32 16.83
CA ARG A 43 -21.19 -27.75 16.45
C ARG A 43 -22.54 -28.33 16.04
N LEU A 44 -23.63 -28.01 16.74
CA LEU A 44 -24.98 -28.49 16.42
C LEU A 44 -25.51 -27.90 15.10
N ALA A 45 -25.24 -26.62 14.83
CA ALA A 45 -25.57 -25.99 13.54
C ALA A 45 -24.85 -26.73 12.40
N TRP A 46 -23.57 -27.06 12.56
CA TRP A 46 -22.79 -27.80 11.57
C TRP A 46 -23.23 -29.27 11.37
N VAL A 47 -23.81 -29.91 12.38
CA VAL A 47 -24.26 -31.32 12.29
C VAL A 47 -25.65 -31.44 11.67
N HIS A 48 -26.57 -30.52 11.98
CA HIS A 48 -27.99 -30.65 11.62
C HIS A 48 -28.46 -29.71 10.51
N ALA A 49 -27.79 -28.58 10.31
CA ALA A 49 -28.13 -27.56 9.33
C ALA A 49 -26.85 -26.94 8.73
N PRO A 50 -26.10 -27.70 7.92
CA PRO A 50 -24.76 -27.30 7.45
C PRO A 50 -24.77 -26.00 6.64
N THR A 51 -25.86 -25.70 5.93
CA THR A 51 -26.05 -24.41 5.26
C THR A 51 -26.11 -23.26 6.27
N THR A 52 -26.86 -23.42 7.36
CA THR A 52 -26.92 -22.44 8.47
C THR A 52 -25.57 -22.31 9.18
N GLY A 53 -24.86 -23.41 9.40
CA GLY A 53 -23.49 -23.38 9.96
C GLY A 53 -22.48 -22.66 9.07
N ALA A 54 -22.54 -22.89 7.75
CA ALA A 54 -21.71 -22.20 6.77
C ALA A 54 -22.03 -20.69 6.71
N VAL A 55 -23.33 -20.33 6.70
CA VAL A 55 -23.77 -18.93 6.76
C VAL A 55 -23.30 -18.25 8.05
N LEU A 56 -23.46 -18.88 9.21
CA LEU A 56 -22.98 -18.32 10.49
C LEU A 56 -21.46 -18.15 10.51
N THR A 57 -20.72 -19.08 9.90
CA THR A 57 -19.25 -18.98 9.79
C THR A 57 -18.83 -17.86 8.85
N ALA A 58 -19.52 -17.72 7.71
CA ALA A 58 -19.31 -16.63 6.78
C ALA A 58 -19.65 -15.27 7.41
N LEU A 59 -20.77 -15.18 8.14
CA LEU A 59 -21.14 -13.98 8.89
C LEU A 59 -20.15 -13.66 9.99
N LEU A 60 -19.63 -14.64 10.73
CA LEU A 60 -18.58 -14.41 11.73
C LEU A 60 -17.28 -13.95 11.07
N ALA A 61 -16.86 -14.56 9.97
CA ALA A 61 -15.67 -14.14 9.23
C ALA A 61 -15.83 -12.72 8.68
N LEU A 62 -16.97 -12.40 8.08
CA LEU A 62 -17.31 -11.03 7.64
C LEU A 62 -17.37 -10.06 8.81
N SER A 63 -17.84 -10.48 9.98
CA SER A 63 -17.87 -9.64 11.18
C SER A 63 -16.45 -9.37 11.69
N ILE A 64 -15.59 -10.39 11.78
CA ILE A 64 -14.17 -10.21 12.13
C ILE A 64 -13.50 -9.25 11.14
N ASN A 65 -13.83 -9.38 9.85
CA ASN A 65 -13.31 -8.50 8.80
C ASN A 65 -13.81 -7.05 8.94
N ALA A 66 -15.11 -6.87 9.18
CA ALA A 66 -15.75 -5.55 9.28
C ALA A 66 -15.36 -4.79 10.56
N PHE A 67 -15.10 -5.50 11.67
CA PHE A 67 -14.75 -4.86 12.93
C PHE A 67 -13.24 -4.60 13.10
N ASP A 68 -12.39 -5.18 12.23
CA ASP A 68 -10.92 -5.16 12.23
C ASP A 68 -10.29 -4.79 13.58
N SER A 69 -10.71 -5.48 14.65
CA SER A 69 -10.49 -4.98 16.03
C SER A 69 -9.03 -5.05 16.46
N PHE A 70 -8.16 -5.61 15.62
CA PHE A 70 -6.73 -5.75 15.83
C PHE A 70 -5.87 -5.21 14.69
N LYS A 71 -6.45 -4.52 13.68
CA LYS A 71 -5.75 -4.08 12.46
C LYS A 71 -4.99 -5.19 11.74
N ILE A 72 -5.52 -6.42 11.82
CA ILE A 72 -4.85 -7.60 11.23
C ILE A 72 -4.98 -7.54 9.71
N ASN A 73 -6.09 -7.01 9.22
CA ASN A 73 -6.34 -6.85 7.79
C ASN A 73 -5.39 -5.83 7.19
N ASP A 74 -5.29 -4.63 7.78
CA ASP A 74 -4.36 -3.59 7.32
C ASP A 74 -2.92 -4.10 7.24
N ARG A 75 -2.47 -4.88 8.24
CA ARG A 75 -1.13 -5.47 8.22
C ARG A 75 -0.97 -6.59 7.20
N SER A 76 -1.98 -7.44 7.04
CA SER A 76 -1.96 -8.51 6.03
C SER A 76 -1.95 -7.94 4.61
N ASP A 77 -2.75 -6.91 4.37
CA ASP A 77 -2.81 -6.17 3.10
C ASP A 77 -1.46 -5.52 2.83
N ALA A 78 -0.88 -4.80 3.80
CA ALA A 78 0.44 -4.19 3.66
C ALA A 78 1.53 -5.22 3.34
N VAL A 79 1.56 -6.38 3.99
CA VAL A 79 2.54 -7.45 3.69
C VAL A 79 2.33 -8.01 2.28
N SER A 80 1.07 -8.16 1.85
CA SER A 80 0.73 -8.68 0.53
C SER A 80 1.08 -7.68 -0.58
N GLU A 81 0.78 -6.41 -0.38
CA GLU A 81 1.16 -5.31 -1.26
C GLU A 81 2.68 -5.12 -1.29
N GLN A 82 3.37 -5.35 -0.18
CA GLN A 82 4.84 -5.40 -0.13
C GLN A 82 5.41 -6.51 -1.02
N ALA A 83 4.89 -7.73 -0.88
CA ALA A 83 5.31 -8.84 -1.71
C ALA A 83 5.01 -8.60 -3.20
N ALA A 84 3.83 -8.05 -3.51
CA ALA A 84 3.46 -7.68 -4.87
C ALA A 84 4.42 -6.62 -5.44
N GLY A 85 4.69 -5.55 -4.68
CA GLY A 85 5.61 -4.49 -5.07
C GLY A 85 7.01 -5.00 -5.37
N ILE A 86 7.56 -5.88 -4.53
CA ILE A 86 8.88 -6.52 -4.77
C ILE A 86 8.91 -7.27 -6.12
N ILE A 87 7.81 -7.92 -6.48
CA ILE A 87 7.70 -8.68 -7.73
C ILE A 87 7.51 -7.77 -8.94
N THR A 88 6.63 -6.78 -8.85
CA THR A 88 6.21 -5.95 -9.99
C THR A 88 7.12 -4.74 -10.20
N GLY A 89 7.73 -4.20 -9.15
CA GLY A 89 8.45 -2.93 -9.19
C GLY A 89 9.65 -2.87 -10.14
N PRO A 90 10.49 -3.92 -10.26
CA PRO A 90 11.55 -3.99 -11.27
C PRO A 90 11.05 -3.90 -12.71
N PHE A 91 9.79 -4.26 -12.97
CA PHE A 91 9.19 -4.28 -14.31
C PHE A 91 8.26 -3.08 -14.59
N TYR A 92 8.02 -2.24 -13.57
CA TYR A 92 7.20 -1.04 -13.70
C TYR A 92 7.78 -0.07 -14.76
N GLY A 93 6.90 0.68 -15.42
CA GLY A 93 7.26 1.64 -16.46
C GLY A 93 7.58 1.03 -17.84
N GLY A 94 7.66 -0.30 -17.94
CA GLY A 94 8.00 -0.99 -19.18
C GLY A 94 9.36 -0.55 -19.74
N LEU A 95 9.59 -0.74 -21.04
CA LEU A 95 10.89 -0.38 -21.65
C LEU A 95 11.16 1.13 -21.63
N ASN A 96 10.12 1.96 -21.79
CA ASN A 96 10.29 3.39 -22.06
C ASN A 96 10.23 4.29 -20.80
N ARG A 97 9.74 3.78 -19.66
CA ARG A 97 9.69 4.49 -18.36
C ARG A 97 9.25 5.95 -18.50
N THR A 98 8.13 6.16 -19.21
CA THR A 98 7.77 7.48 -19.75
C THR A 98 7.53 8.55 -18.71
N GLY A 99 7.07 8.21 -17.51
CA GLY A 99 6.92 9.17 -16.42
C GLY A 99 8.26 9.55 -15.76
N GLN A 100 9.19 8.61 -15.63
CA GLN A 100 10.48 8.82 -14.93
C GLN A 100 11.26 9.97 -15.57
N ASN A 101 11.26 10.03 -16.90
CA ASN A 101 11.98 11.05 -17.66
C ASN A 101 11.32 12.44 -17.63
N GLN A 102 10.12 12.55 -17.02
CA GLN A 102 9.35 13.80 -16.95
C GLN A 102 9.28 14.38 -15.55
N ILE A 103 9.83 13.68 -14.55
CA ILE A 103 9.73 14.05 -13.13
C ILE A 103 11.12 14.05 -12.53
N THR A 104 11.41 15.08 -11.72
CA THR A 104 12.62 15.12 -10.89
C THR A 104 12.25 15.53 -9.48
N VAL A 105 12.82 14.82 -8.50
CA VAL A 105 12.69 15.13 -7.08
C VAL A 105 13.95 15.86 -6.62
N VAL A 106 13.76 17.01 -5.97
CA VAL A 106 14.84 17.78 -5.34
C VAL A 106 14.68 17.63 -3.83
N LEU A 107 15.66 17.03 -3.17
CA LEU A 107 15.60 16.79 -1.72
C LEU A 107 16.48 17.75 -0.93
N ILE A 108 15.88 18.41 0.06
CA ILE A 108 16.60 19.17 1.08
C ILE A 108 16.97 18.19 2.20
N ASN A 109 18.24 17.81 2.26
CA ASN A 109 18.76 16.86 3.24
C ASN A 109 19.67 17.55 4.27
N ALA A 110 20.23 16.78 5.21
CA ALA A 110 21.10 17.30 6.25
C ALA A 110 22.32 18.05 5.70
N GLU A 111 22.87 17.61 4.56
CA GLU A 111 24.00 18.28 3.89
C GLU A 111 23.58 19.63 3.29
N THR A 112 22.39 19.70 2.70
CA THR A 112 21.81 20.98 2.26
C THR A 112 21.63 21.94 3.44
N MET A 113 21.08 21.47 4.57
CA MET A 113 20.92 22.30 5.77
C MET A 113 22.26 22.80 6.31
N ARG A 114 23.29 21.94 6.30
CA ARG A 114 24.66 22.28 6.71
C ARG A 114 25.26 23.37 5.83
N LEU A 115 25.11 23.25 4.50
CA LEU A 115 25.63 24.23 3.54
C LEU A 115 24.86 25.55 3.54
N LEU A 116 23.58 25.53 3.90
CA LEU A 116 22.77 26.73 4.14
C LEU A 116 23.05 27.38 5.51
N GLU A 117 23.94 26.80 6.32
CA GLU A 117 24.23 27.22 7.69
C GLU A 117 22.96 27.38 8.54
N SER A 118 21.94 26.56 8.27
CA SER A 118 20.63 26.67 8.89
C SER A 118 20.51 25.69 10.06
N PRO A 119 20.40 26.18 11.31
CA PRO A 119 20.38 25.33 12.50
C PRO A 119 19.02 24.68 12.77
N HIS A 120 17.96 25.08 12.07
CA HIS A 120 16.59 24.62 12.31
C HIS A 120 15.84 24.35 11.01
N TRP A 121 14.88 23.44 11.08
CA TRP A 121 13.88 23.25 10.03
C TRP A 121 12.66 24.15 10.30
N PRO A 122 12.01 24.71 9.25
CA PRO A 122 12.45 24.77 7.85
C PRO A 122 13.63 25.73 7.61
N PRO A 123 14.30 25.66 6.43
CA PRO A 123 15.30 26.65 6.03
C PRO A 123 14.68 28.06 5.98
N PRO A 124 15.50 29.13 6.12
CA PRO A 124 15.03 30.50 6.00
C PRO A 124 14.25 30.72 4.70
N TYR A 125 13.25 31.59 4.75
CA TYR A 125 12.46 31.94 3.58
C TYR A 125 13.32 32.43 2.41
N SER A 126 14.34 33.24 2.67
CA SER A 126 15.30 33.72 1.66
C SER A 126 15.98 32.55 0.94
N ALA A 127 16.58 31.63 1.69
CA ALA A 127 17.26 30.45 1.15
C ALA A 127 16.32 29.54 0.35
N THR A 128 15.09 29.36 0.84
CA THR A 128 14.06 28.58 0.11
C THR A 128 13.70 29.28 -1.20
N ALA A 129 13.52 30.61 -1.21
CA ALA A 129 13.25 31.35 -2.43
C ALA A 129 14.44 31.36 -3.40
N ASP A 130 15.68 31.42 -2.91
CA ASP A 130 16.89 31.33 -3.72
C ASP A 130 16.95 29.98 -4.45
N LEU A 131 16.71 28.88 -3.72
CA LEU A 131 16.64 27.53 -4.29
C LEU A 131 15.56 27.42 -5.38
N LEU A 132 14.35 27.89 -5.12
CA LEU A 132 13.25 27.82 -6.09
C LEU A 132 13.52 28.68 -7.33
N GLN A 133 14.14 29.86 -7.16
CA GLN A 133 14.55 30.70 -8.28
C GLN A 133 15.65 30.04 -9.11
N GLU A 134 16.64 29.41 -8.48
CA GLU A 134 17.69 28.68 -9.18
C GLU A 134 17.12 27.51 -9.98
N ILE A 135 16.18 26.75 -9.40
CA ILE A 135 15.43 25.70 -10.11
C ILE A 135 14.70 26.30 -11.31
N ALA A 136 14.04 27.44 -11.15
CA ALA A 136 13.30 28.10 -12.22
C ALA A 136 14.20 28.53 -13.39
N THR A 137 15.49 28.82 -13.17
CA THR A 137 16.43 29.15 -14.26
C THR A 137 16.61 28.01 -15.27
N ALA A 138 16.39 26.76 -14.86
CA ALA A 138 16.45 25.61 -15.76
C ALA A 138 15.20 25.47 -16.65
N LYS A 139 14.18 26.31 -16.45
CA LYS A 139 12.88 26.28 -17.14
C LYS A 139 12.19 24.91 -17.04
N PRO A 140 11.88 24.43 -15.83
CA PRO A 140 11.04 23.24 -15.67
C PRO A 140 9.61 23.51 -16.14
N LYS A 141 8.86 22.45 -16.43
CA LYS A 141 7.44 22.55 -16.80
C LYS A 141 6.55 23.03 -15.65
N ALA A 142 6.93 22.70 -14.42
CA ALA A 142 6.31 23.20 -13.20
C ALA A 142 7.23 22.92 -12.00
N ILE A 143 7.03 23.68 -10.93
CA ILE A 143 7.67 23.48 -9.63
C ILE A 143 6.58 23.26 -8.58
N PHE A 144 6.72 22.23 -7.76
CA PHE A 144 5.89 22.00 -6.59
C PHE A 144 6.76 21.95 -5.34
N LEU A 145 6.47 22.82 -4.36
CA LEU A 145 7.12 22.82 -3.05
C LEU A 145 6.24 22.10 -2.03
N ASP A 146 6.69 20.94 -1.58
CA ASP A 146 6.01 20.07 -0.62
C ASP A 146 6.21 20.53 0.84
N TYR A 147 5.81 21.78 1.12
CA TYR A 147 5.92 22.40 2.44
C TYR A 147 4.54 22.69 3.01
N HIS A 148 4.30 22.28 4.25
CA HIS A 148 3.17 22.75 5.03
C HIS A 148 3.56 23.98 5.84
N PHE A 149 2.88 25.10 5.62
CA PHE A 149 3.13 26.35 6.34
C PHE A 149 2.14 26.50 7.49
N ASP A 150 2.44 25.94 8.65
CA ASP A 150 1.56 26.05 9.82
C ASP A 150 1.65 27.41 10.52
N GLN A 151 2.89 27.86 10.72
CA GLN A 151 3.20 29.08 11.46
C GLN A 151 4.32 29.87 10.76
N PRO A 152 4.32 31.21 10.89
CA PRO A 152 5.45 32.05 10.49
C PRO A 152 6.77 31.56 11.10
N GLN A 153 7.84 31.52 10.30
CA GLN A 153 9.18 31.22 10.82
C GLN A 153 9.59 32.23 11.90
N LEU A 154 10.40 31.77 12.85
CA LEU A 154 11.03 32.65 13.84
C LEU A 154 11.95 33.61 13.10
N ALA A 155 11.86 34.91 13.45
CA ALA A 155 12.79 35.90 12.93
C ALA A 155 14.22 35.59 13.45
N PRO A 156 15.27 36.04 12.74
CA PRO A 156 16.61 36.09 13.30
C PRO A 156 16.62 36.82 14.65
N PHE A 157 17.69 36.65 15.44
CA PHE A 157 17.84 37.32 16.74
C PHE A 157 17.62 38.85 16.58
N CYS A 158 16.55 39.40 17.17
CA CYS A 158 16.28 40.85 17.16
C CYS A 158 16.34 41.42 18.59
N ALA A 159 16.59 42.72 18.68
CA ALA A 159 16.78 43.43 19.94
C ALA A 159 15.50 43.56 20.78
N ASP A 160 14.32 43.66 20.16
CA ASP A 160 13.02 43.65 20.84
C ASP A 160 11.91 42.91 20.04
N ILE A 161 10.74 42.74 20.68
CA ILE A 161 9.59 41.96 20.16
C ILE A 161 8.91 42.66 18.97
N GLU A 162 8.87 43.99 18.92
CA GLU A 162 8.15 44.72 17.86
C GLU A 162 8.98 44.78 16.58
N ASP A 163 10.30 44.90 16.72
CA ASP A 163 11.27 44.69 15.66
C ASP A 163 11.19 43.26 15.11
N CYS A 164 11.05 42.24 15.98
CA CYS A 164 10.85 40.85 15.54
C CYS A 164 9.63 40.68 14.64
N LYS A 165 8.49 41.29 15.03
CA LYS A 165 7.24 41.18 14.25
C LYS A 165 7.38 41.87 12.90
N THR A 166 7.99 43.05 12.88
CA THR A 166 8.18 43.83 11.65
C THR A 166 9.16 43.15 10.71
N ALA A 167 10.29 42.63 11.23
CA ALA A 167 11.27 41.87 10.46
C ALA A 167 10.63 40.62 9.85
N ARG A 168 9.92 39.82 10.65
CA ARG A 168 9.21 38.62 10.19
C ARG A 168 8.21 38.93 9.07
N LYS A 169 7.43 40.00 9.24
CA LYS A 169 6.46 40.44 8.23
C LYS A 169 7.16 40.78 6.92
N ARG A 170 8.27 41.53 6.97
CA ARG A 170 9.06 41.88 5.77
C ARG A 170 9.63 40.65 5.08
N GLU A 171 10.14 39.67 5.83
CA GLU A 171 10.67 38.42 5.27
C GLU A 171 9.61 37.61 4.55
N ILE A 172 8.43 37.43 5.15
CA ILE A 172 7.32 36.69 4.51
C ILE A 172 6.78 37.44 3.30
N GLU A 173 6.68 38.76 3.36
CA GLU A 173 6.28 39.58 2.21
C GLU A 173 7.31 39.48 1.08
N ASP A 174 8.60 39.50 1.39
CA ASP A 174 9.66 39.32 0.40
C ASP A 174 9.62 37.92 -0.23
N PHE A 175 9.49 36.89 0.60
CA PHE A 175 9.30 35.51 0.16
C PHE A 175 8.12 35.38 -0.80
N ALA A 176 6.95 35.89 -0.41
CA ALA A 176 5.75 35.90 -1.25
C ALA A 176 5.98 36.64 -2.57
N ARG A 177 6.62 37.82 -2.54
CA ARG A 177 6.96 38.58 -3.76
C ARG A 177 7.87 37.79 -4.69
N ARG A 178 8.89 37.12 -4.15
CA ARG A 178 9.86 36.32 -4.92
C ARG A 178 9.21 35.09 -5.54
N LEU A 179 8.36 34.38 -4.80
CA LEU A 179 7.60 33.24 -5.32
C LEU A 179 6.59 33.66 -6.40
N LYS A 180 5.92 34.81 -6.25
CA LYS A 180 5.00 35.36 -7.25
C LYS A 180 5.70 35.75 -8.57
N ARG A 181 7.03 35.91 -8.61
CA ARG A 181 7.78 36.18 -9.85
C ARG A 181 7.97 34.92 -10.70
N ILE A 182 8.18 33.76 -10.09
CA ILE A 182 8.48 32.51 -10.81
C ILE A 182 7.39 32.19 -11.88
N PRO A 183 6.08 32.24 -11.57
CA PRO A 183 5.03 32.06 -12.58
C PRO A 183 4.98 33.16 -13.65
N ARG A 184 5.39 34.39 -13.33
CA ARG A 184 5.44 35.50 -14.31
C ARG A 184 6.54 35.28 -15.35
N ASP A 185 7.58 34.56 -14.98
CA ASP A 185 8.69 34.18 -15.86
C ASP A 185 8.40 32.89 -16.64
N GLY A 186 7.16 32.39 -16.59
CA GLY A 186 6.66 31.28 -17.40
C GLY A 186 6.76 29.89 -16.76
N VAL A 187 7.15 29.80 -15.48
CA VAL A 187 7.25 28.52 -14.75
C VAL A 187 6.14 28.43 -13.70
N PRO A 188 5.10 27.58 -13.90
CA PRO A 188 4.07 27.35 -12.88
C PRO A 188 4.67 26.92 -11.54
N LEU A 189 4.26 27.59 -10.46
CA LEU A 189 4.68 27.27 -9.09
C LEU A 189 3.45 26.92 -8.25
N PHE A 190 3.54 25.78 -7.57
CA PHE A 190 2.59 25.33 -6.57
C PHE A 190 3.30 25.16 -5.24
N ILE A 191 2.64 25.52 -4.15
CA ILE A 191 3.13 25.31 -2.79
C ILE A 191 2.19 24.39 -2.02
N GLY A 192 2.68 23.76 -0.97
CA GLY A 192 1.81 23.06 -0.04
C GLY A 192 0.90 24.00 0.75
N ALA A 193 0.01 23.41 1.54
CA ALA A 193 -1.06 24.16 2.21
C ALA A 193 -0.53 25.19 3.21
N VAL A 194 -1.20 26.35 3.26
CA VAL A 194 -0.89 27.47 4.15
C VAL A 194 -1.94 27.56 5.26
N GLY A 195 -1.47 27.59 6.50
CA GLY A 195 -2.27 27.62 7.71
C GLY A 195 -3.05 28.93 7.93
N PRO A 196 -3.94 28.94 8.94
CA PRO A 196 -4.83 30.06 9.23
C PRO A 196 -4.14 31.24 9.94
N ASP A 197 -2.84 31.13 10.30
CA ASP A 197 -2.10 32.21 10.95
C ASP A 197 -2.09 33.51 10.09
N PRO A 198 -2.51 34.67 10.63
CA PRO A 198 -2.54 35.94 9.89
C PRO A 198 -1.18 36.38 9.32
N GLY A 199 -0.07 36.02 9.96
CA GLY A 199 1.28 36.33 9.50
C GLY A 199 1.64 35.63 8.18
N LEU A 200 0.95 34.54 7.83
CA LEU A 200 1.13 33.83 6.56
C LEU A 200 0.23 34.34 5.43
N ALA A 201 -0.59 35.38 5.67
CA ALA A 201 -1.51 35.93 4.68
C ALA A 201 -0.87 36.20 3.30
N PRO A 202 0.36 36.74 3.18
CA PRO A 202 0.99 36.98 1.88
C PRO A 202 1.17 35.73 1.00
N LEU A 203 1.21 34.54 1.60
CA LEU A 203 1.38 33.26 0.88
C LEU A 203 0.07 32.65 0.40
N ARG A 204 -1.08 33.09 0.92
CA ARG A 204 -2.39 32.48 0.60
C ARG A 204 -2.83 32.70 -0.84
N ASP A 205 -2.34 33.76 -1.47
CA ASP A 205 -2.60 34.07 -2.87
C ASP A 205 -1.86 33.15 -3.85
N LEU A 206 -0.87 32.38 -3.37
CA LEU A 206 -0.16 31.43 -4.20
C LEU A 206 -1.01 30.18 -4.45
N PRO A 207 -0.85 29.49 -5.59
CA PRO A 207 -1.52 28.22 -5.84
C PRO A 207 -1.11 27.17 -4.79
N GLN A 208 -2.07 26.76 -3.96
CA GLN A 208 -1.87 25.78 -2.88
C GLN A 208 -2.40 24.40 -3.27
N LEU A 209 -1.64 23.36 -2.95
CA LEU A 209 -2.03 21.96 -3.12
C LEU A 209 -2.02 21.21 -1.78
N PRO A 210 -2.90 20.23 -1.58
CA PRO A 210 -2.94 19.48 -0.33
C PRO A 210 -1.75 18.50 -0.25
N VAL A 211 -1.01 18.60 0.85
CA VAL A 211 0.20 17.80 1.13
C VAL A 211 -0.03 16.79 2.24
N ALA A 212 -0.82 17.18 3.24
CA ALA A 212 -1.23 16.31 4.32
C ALA A 212 -2.54 15.61 3.97
N PHE A 213 -2.55 14.28 4.04
CA PHE A 213 -3.75 13.46 3.95
C PHE A 213 -3.72 12.36 5.01
N GLU A 214 -4.86 12.16 5.67
CA GLU A 214 -5.08 11.03 6.56
C GLU A 214 -5.15 9.75 5.70
N GLU A 215 -4.25 8.80 5.96
CA GLU A 215 -4.17 7.55 5.19
C GLU A 215 -5.25 6.58 5.67
N GLU A 216 -6.25 6.32 4.83
CA GLU A 216 -7.14 5.17 5.00
C GLU A 216 -6.47 3.85 4.54
N ARG A 217 -5.42 3.91 3.72
CA ARG A 217 -4.69 2.76 3.15
C ARG A 217 -3.18 3.03 3.11
N ILE A 218 -2.36 2.07 3.56
CA ILE A 218 -0.91 2.23 3.78
C ILE A 218 -0.12 2.56 2.50
N PHE A 219 -0.55 2.09 1.32
CA PHE A 219 0.08 2.41 0.03
C PHE A 219 -0.86 3.11 -0.96
N GLY A 220 -1.92 3.75 -0.44
CA GLY A 220 -2.88 4.50 -1.24
C GLY A 220 -2.51 5.96 -1.42
N TYR A 221 -2.90 6.53 -2.55
CA TYR A 221 -2.81 7.95 -2.85
C TYR A 221 -4.19 8.54 -3.10
N PRO A 222 -4.70 9.45 -2.26
CA PRO A 222 -5.99 10.08 -2.50
C PRO A 222 -5.91 11.01 -3.73
N LEU A 223 -6.85 10.90 -4.66
CA LEU A 223 -6.92 11.79 -5.82
C LEU A 223 -7.44 13.19 -5.46
N SER A 224 -7.99 13.35 -4.25
CA SER A 224 -8.34 14.65 -3.68
C SER A 224 -8.19 14.64 -2.16
N ALA A 225 -7.75 15.77 -1.63
CA ALA A 225 -7.55 15.97 -0.20
C ALA A 225 -7.88 17.41 0.18
N PRO A 226 -8.32 17.67 1.43
CA PRO A 226 -8.53 19.02 1.91
C PRO A 226 -7.18 19.71 2.18
N LEU A 227 -7.11 21.03 2.02
CA LEU A 227 -5.90 21.81 2.38
C LEU A 227 -5.66 21.82 3.89
N ALA A 228 -6.74 21.78 4.67
CA ALA A 228 -6.71 21.69 6.13
C ALA A 228 -7.93 20.91 6.61
N LYS A 229 -7.84 20.34 7.81
CA LYS A 229 -8.93 19.57 8.43
C LYS A 229 -10.23 20.39 8.45
N GLY A 230 -11.32 19.81 7.95
CA GLY A 230 -12.64 20.45 7.88
C GLY A 230 -12.90 21.33 6.65
N GLN A 231 -11.92 21.52 5.75
CA GLN A 231 -12.12 22.20 4.47
C GLN A 231 -12.65 21.24 3.39
N PRO A 232 -13.34 21.73 2.35
CA PRO A 232 -13.76 20.88 1.23
C PRO A 232 -12.54 20.29 0.50
N PRO A 233 -12.62 19.03 0.03
CA PRO A 233 -11.52 18.40 -0.68
C PRO A 233 -11.26 19.10 -2.02
N ARG A 234 -9.98 19.16 -2.40
CA ARG A 234 -9.50 19.67 -3.68
C ARG A 234 -8.66 18.61 -4.37
N PRO A 235 -8.50 18.67 -5.70
CA PRO A 235 -7.61 17.77 -6.41
C PRO A 235 -6.21 17.76 -5.82
N ALA A 236 -5.66 16.55 -5.66
CA ALA A 236 -4.37 16.35 -5.03
C ALA A 236 -3.21 16.81 -5.94
N VAL A 237 -1.98 16.72 -5.42
CA VAL A 237 -0.76 17.13 -6.12
C VAL A 237 -0.61 16.42 -7.46
N ALA A 238 -0.64 15.08 -7.47
CA ALA A 238 -0.42 14.29 -8.68
C ALA A 238 -1.40 14.60 -9.83
N PRO A 239 -2.73 14.58 -9.65
CA PRO A 239 -3.66 14.90 -10.74
C PRO A 239 -3.54 16.36 -11.22
N THR A 240 -3.20 17.29 -10.33
CA THR A 240 -2.96 18.70 -10.70
C THR A 240 -1.73 18.85 -11.57
N LEU A 241 -0.59 18.29 -11.15
CA LEU A 241 0.66 18.36 -11.92
C LEU A 241 0.57 17.58 -13.24
N TYR A 242 -0.21 16.50 -13.28
CA TYR A 242 -0.44 15.75 -14.51
C TYR A 242 -1.26 16.56 -15.53
N ALA A 243 -2.25 17.33 -15.09
CA ALA A 243 -2.97 18.25 -15.97
C ALA A 243 -2.03 19.33 -16.54
N VAL A 244 -1.17 19.92 -15.69
CA VAL A 244 -0.16 20.90 -16.12
C VAL A 244 0.79 20.29 -17.16
N LEU A 245 1.27 19.06 -16.93
CA LEU A 245 2.14 18.35 -17.86
C LEU A 245 1.49 18.15 -19.24
N LYS A 246 0.17 17.92 -19.28
CA LYS A 246 -0.62 17.80 -20.51
C LYS A 246 -0.96 19.14 -21.17
N GLY A 247 -0.56 20.27 -20.59
CA GLY A 247 -1.00 21.60 -21.03
C GLY A 247 -2.50 21.84 -20.82
N GLN A 248 -3.12 21.10 -19.89
CA GLN A 248 -4.54 21.19 -19.54
C GLN A 248 -4.71 22.06 -18.30
N THR A 249 -5.88 22.66 -18.16
CA THR A 249 -6.26 23.35 -16.92
C THR A 249 -6.34 22.33 -15.78
N PRO A 250 -5.75 22.62 -14.60
CA PRO A 250 -5.87 21.76 -13.44
C PRO A 250 -7.34 21.40 -13.14
N PRO A 251 -7.63 20.15 -12.75
CA PRO A 251 -8.97 19.76 -12.35
C PRO A 251 -9.45 20.64 -11.20
N THR A 252 -10.74 20.98 -11.21
CA THR A 252 -11.38 21.75 -10.13
C THR A 252 -12.32 20.89 -9.29
N LYS A 253 -12.85 19.81 -9.87
CA LYS A 253 -13.74 18.88 -9.17
C LYS A 253 -12.92 17.85 -8.40
N PRO A 254 -13.19 17.63 -7.11
CA PRO A 254 -12.54 16.58 -6.35
C PRO A 254 -12.97 15.19 -6.83
N ASP A 255 -12.04 14.25 -6.77
CA ASP A 255 -12.22 12.83 -7.00
C ASP A 255 -11.96 12.10 -5.67
N ASP A 256 -13.02 11.50 -5.11
CA ASP A 256 -13.01 10.83 -3.81
C ASP A 256 -12.31 9.46 -3.83
N ARG A 257 -11.84 9.02 -4.99
CA ARG A 257 -11.20 7.73 -5.15
C ARG A 257 -9.75 7.76 -4.67
N VAL A 258 -9.30 6.60 -4.21
CA VAL A 258 -7.90 6.37 -3.81
C VAL A 258 -7.22 5.55 -4.90
N MET A 259 -6.12 6.07 -5.41
CA MET A 259 -5.24 5.38 -6.35
C MET A 259 -4.33 4.41 -5.59
N ALA A 260 -4.20 3.19 -6.08
CA ALA A 260 -3.14 2.28 -5.63
C ALA A 260 -1.85 2.68 -6.34
N ILE A 261 -0.80 2.94 -5.57
CA ILE A 261 0.49 3.33 -6.15
C ILE A 261 1.19 2.08 -6.66
N ASP A 262 1.43 2.04 -7.97
CA ASP A 262 2.31 1.04 -8.59
C ASP A 262 3.76 1.51 -8.44
N TRP A 263 4.49 0.90 -7.51
CA TRP A 263 5.84 1.33 -7.17
C TRP A 263 6.86 0.83 -8.17
N GLY A 264 7.64 1.75 -8.75
CA GLY A 264 8.74 1.41 -9.63
C GLY A 264 10.06 1.23 -8.89
N PHE A 265 11.02 0.62 -9.59
CA PHE A 265 12.37 0.38 -9.08
C PHE A 265 13.47 1.00 -9.98
N GLY A 266 14.49 1.55 -9.32
CA GLY A 266 15.76 1.97 -9.92
C GLY A 266 15.71 3.34 -10.60
N MET A 267 16.82 4.05 -10.62
CA MET A 267 16.92 5.39 -11.23
C MET A 267 17.14 5.32 -12.74
N SER A 268 17.05 6.46 -13.44
CA SER A 268 17.35 6.52 -14.87
C SER A 268 18.84 6.22 -15.13
N GLU A 269 19.16 5.85 -16.37
CA GLU A 269 20.55 5.65 -16.80
C GLU A 269 21.39 6.94 -16.63
N ALA A 270 20.79 8.10 -16.86
CA ALA A 270 21.45 9.40 -16.66
C ALA A 270 21.78 9.67 -15.18
N MET A 271 20.93 9.22 -14.26
CA MET A 271 21.14 9.40 -12.81
C MET A 271 22.03 8.31 -12.21
N ALA A 272 22.16 7.14 -12.85
CA ALA A 272 22.92 6.00 -12.35
C ALA A 272 24.36 6.31 -11.89
N PRO A 273 25.15 7.16 -12.57
CA PRO A 273 26.50 7.54 -12.11
C PRO A 273 26.52 8.32 -10.79
N TYR A 274 25.41 8.96 -10.44
CA TYR A 274 25.28 9.77 -9.23
C TYR A 274 24.49 9.06 -8.13
N ALA A 275 24.14 7.80 -8.33
CA ALA A 275 23.54 6.99 -7.29
C ALA A 275 24.41 7.02 -6.03
N PRO A 276 23.83 7.09 -4.82
CA PRO A 276 24.59 6.95 -3.58
C PRO A 276 25.44 5.66 -3.52
N ASN A 277 25.02 4.65 -4.30
CA ASN A 277 25.69 3.35 -4.42
C ASN A 277 26.43 3.18 -5.77
N ALA A 278 26.72 4.25 -6.51
CA ALA A 278 27.47 4.22 -7.77
C ALA A 278 28.89 3.66 -7.50
N GLY A 279 29.04 2.33 -7.58
CA GLY A 279 30.27 1.61 -7.26
C GLY A 279 30.12 0.43 -6.28
N ARG A 280 29.00 0.31 -5.54
CA ARG A 280 28.74 -0.82 -4.63
C ARG A 280 27.57 -1.68 -5.11
N GLY A 281 27.81 -2.46 -6.16
CA GLY A 281 26.89 -3.48 -6.69
C GLY A 281 25.98 -3.00 -7.82
N ARG A 282 25.40 -3.96 -8.57
CA ARG A 282 24.45 -3.71 -9.69
C ARG A 282 23.01 -3.46 -9.22
N ALA A 283 22.77 -3.43 -7.90
CA ALA A 283 21.48 -3.12 -7.31
C ALA A 283 21.04 -1.69 -7.66
N CYS A 284 19.73 -1.45 -7.80
CA CYS A 284 19.13 -0.14 -8.11
C CYS A 284 19.30 0.35 -9.56
N GLN A 285 19.75 -0.50 -10.49
CA GLN A 285 19.86 -0.14 -11.91
C GLN A 285 18.54 -0.44 -12.64
N GLY A 286 17.93 0.59 -13.23
CA GLY A 286 16.64 0.51 -13.92
C GLY A 286 16.71 0.59 -15.44
N GLY A 287 17.91 0.72 -16.02
CA GLY A 287 18.13 0.99 -17.44
C GLY A 287 17.59 -0.12 -18.34
N ASP A 288 18.31 -1.24 -18.42
CA ASP A 288 17.94 -2.37 -19.29
C ASP A 288 17.21 -3.53 -18.56
N MET A 289 16.67 -4.48 -19.31
CA MET A 289 15.91 -5.62 -18.76
C MET A 289 16.80 -6.59 -17.94
N ALA A 290 18.07 -6.73 -18.30
CA ALA A 290 18.99 -7.62 -17.59
C ALA A 290 19.32 -7.04 -16.20
N GLN A 291 19.58 -5.74 -16.11
CA GLN A 291 19.78 -4.98 -14.88
C GLN A 291 18.55 -5.06 -13.98
N ARG A 292 17.34 -4.99 -14.56
CA ARG A 292 16.07 -5.17 -13.83
C ARG A 292 15.91 -6.57 -13.27
N LEU A 293 16.24 -7.61 -14.05
CA LEU A 293 16.19 -8.99 -13.56
C LEU A 293 17.20 -9.23 -12.43
N VAL A 294 18.43 -8.71 -12.58
CA VAL A 294 19.45 -8.77 -11.53
C VAL A 294 18.97 -8.06 -10.26
N SER A 295 18.41 -6.87 -10.41
CA SER A 295 17.84 -6.11 -9.31
C SER A 295 16.67 -6.84 -8.64
N PHE A 296 15.77 -7.46 -9.41
CA PHE A 296 14.67 -8.29 -8.89
C PHE A 296 15.20 -9.46 -8.06
N LEU A 297 16.19 -10.20 -8.58
CA LEU A 297 16.79 -11.34 -7.87
C LEU A 297 17.46 -10.88 -6.57
N GLU A 298 18.12 -9.72 -6.59
CA GLU A 298 18.78 -9.17 -5.42
C GLU A 298 17.80 -8.67 -4.35
N VAL A 299 16.76 -7.93 -4.75
CA VAL A 299 15.69 -7.49 -3.85
C VAL A 299 14.97 -8.71 -3.27
N THR A 300 14.60 -9.69 -4.09
CA THR A 300 13.91 -10.92 -3.64
C THR A 300 14.77 -11.71 -2.66
N LYS A 301 16.07 -11.89 -2.96
CA LYS A 301 17.02 -12.52 -2.04
C LYS A 301 17.04 -11.77 -0.70
N ARG A 302 17.18 -10.44 -0.73
CA ARG A 302 17.19 -9.64 0.50
C ARG A 302 15.88 -9.77 1.27
N SER A 303 14.73 -9.63 0.63
CA SER A 303 13.41 -9.76 1.29
C SER A 303 13.19 -11.14 1.89
N ALA A 304 13.66 -12.21 1.24
CA ALA A 304 13.57 -13.58 1.75
C ALA A 304 14.52 -13.86 2.94
N PHE A 305 15.64 -13.14 3.03
CA PHE A 305 16.68 -13.33 4.06
C PHE A 305 16.79 -12.16 5.06
N ALA A 306 15.96 -11.12 4.95
CA ALA A 306 15.98 -9.92 5.79
C ALA A 306 15.72 -10.25 7.27
N ALA A 307 14.98 -11.31 7.56
CA ALA A 307 14.78 -11.81 8.93
C ALA A 307 16.08 -12.29 9.62
N ARG A 308 17.20 -12.41 8.89
CA ARG A 308 18.48 -12.94 9.40
C ARG A 308 19.56 -11.88 9.65
N TYR A 309 19.32 -10.63 9.24
CA TYR A 309 20.22 -9.50 9.47
C TYR A 309 19.42 -8.27 9.93
N PRO A 310 18.96 -8.24 11.19
CA PRO A 310 18.67 -6.98 11.84
C PRO A 310 19.99 -6.28 12.14
N ASP A 311 20.03 -4.97 12.00
CA ASP A 311 21.17 -4.11 12.32
C ASP A 311 22.35 -4.17 11.34
N ASP A 312 22.33 -3.23 10.39
CA ASP A 312 23.51 -2.40 10.20
C ASP A 312 23.03 -0.96 9.97
N ASP A 313 23.47 -0.08 10.87
CA ASP A 313 23.37 1.37 10.80
C ASP A 313 24.17 1.91 9.60
N ASP A 314 23.78 1.60 8.35
CA ASP A 314 24.31 2.33 7.19
C ASP A 314 23.45 3.59 6.98
N PRO A 315 23.98 4.81 7.24
CA PRO A 315 23.20 6.05 7.22
C PRO A 315 22.60 6.39 5.85
N PHE A 316 22.88 5.59 4.81
CA PHE A 316 22.37 5.72 3.46
C PHE A 316 21.71 4.44 2.88
N ASP A 317 21.26 3.49 3.71
CA ASP A 317 20.83 2.17 3.22
C ASP A 317 19.59 2.20 2.28
N ARG A 318 19.91 2.34 0.98
CA ARG A 318 19.30 1.74 -0.21
C ARG A 318 17.91 2.21 -0.65
N ARG A 319 17.75 3.53 -0.78
CA ARG A 319 16.66 4.11 -1.57
C ARG A 319 16.99 3.98 -3.05
N CYS A 320 16.59 2.86 -3.68
CA CYS A 320 16.58 2.78 -5.14
C CYS A 320 15.38 3.58 -5.69
N SER A 321 15.33 4.89 -5.38
CA SER A 321 14.24 5.76 -5.80
C SER A 321 14.02 5.60 -7.30
N TYR A 322 12.76 5.42 -7.67
CA TYR A 322 12.40 5.33 -9.07
C TYR A 322 12.50 6.70 -9.75
N ALA A 323 12.06 7.77 -9.09
CA ALA A 323 12.20 9.11 -9.65
C ALA A 323 13.66 9.57 -9.58
N ASP A 324 14.12 10.24 -10.64
CA ASP A 324 15.42 10.90 -10.63
C ASP A 324 15.46 11.92 -9.49
N THR A 325 16.40 11.73 -8.56
CA THR A 325 16.45 12.49 -7.32
C THR A 325 17.80 13.16 -7.17
N ILE A 326 17.82 14.49 -7.16
CA ILE A 326 19.03 15.27 -6.88
C ILE A 326 18.94 15.92 -5.50
N PRO A 327 20.05 16.01 -4.76
CA PRO A 327 20.04 16.78 -3.52
C PRO A 327 20.08 18.28 -3.84
N ALA A 328 19.34 19.07 -3.07
CA ALA A 328 19.20 20.52 -3.28
C ALA A 328 20.55 21.27 -3.23
N HIS A 329 21.53 20.77 -2.47
CA HIS A 329 22.85 21.40 -2.41
C HIS A 329 23.62 21.42 -3.74
N TRP A 330 23.27 20.58 -4.71
CA TRP A 330 23.86 20.67 -6.06
C TRP A 330 23.53 21.98 -6.78
N LEU A 331 22.43 22.62 -6.39
CA LEU A 331 21.95 23.87 -6.98
C LEU A 331 22.46 25.09 -6.21
N ILE A 332 22.89 24.92 -4.97
CA ILE A 332 23.44 26.02 -4.17
C ILE A 332 24.77 26.45 -4.80
N ASN A 333 24.93 27.74 -5.10
CA ASN A 333 26.16 28.33 -5.64
C ASN A 333 26.68 27.67 -6.94
N GLY A 334 25.83 27.00 -7.71
CA GLY A 334 26.25 26.33 -8.95
C GLY A 334 27.25 25.18 -8.75
N LEU A 335 27.23 24.54 -7.56
CA LEU A 335 28.16 23.46 -7.21
C LEU A 335 28.17 22.29 -8.20
N ASN A 336 27.05 22.02 -8.87
CA ASN A 336 26.99 21.05 -9.96
C ASN A 336 26.24 21.61 -11.19
N PRO A 337 26.96 22.05 -12.24
CA PRO A 337 26.34 22.57 -13.46
C PRO A 337 25.39 21.57 -14.15
N GLN A 338 25.64 20.26 -14.03
CA GLN A 338 24.83 19.21 -14.66
C GLN A 338 23.48 19.02 -13.96
N ALA A 339 23.31 19.56 -12.75
CA ALA A 339 22.03 19.49 -12.03
C ALA A 339 20.88 20.10 -12.84
N LYS A 340 21.15 21.14 -13.64
CA LYS A 340 20.13 21.80 -14.47
C LYS A 340 19.58 20.90 -15.58
N ASP A 341 20.37 19.94 -16.06
CA ASP A 341 19.92 19.00 -17.09
C ASP A 341 18.86 18.03 -16.54
N PHE A 342 18.90 17.74 -15.24
CA PHE A 342 17.85 17.00 -14.54
C PHE A 342 16.61 17.83 -14.21
N LEU A 343 16.60 19.15 -14.46
CA LEU A 343 15.47 20.03 -14.15
C LEU A 343 14.72 20.52 -15.39
N ARG A 344 15.45 20.71 -16.49
CA ARG A 344 14.91 21.26 -17.74
C ARG A 344 13.78 20.39 -18.30
N ASP A 345 12.68 21.03 -18.71
CA ASP A 345 11.52 20.40 -19.33
C ASP A 345 10.85 19.28 -18.50
N ARG A 346 11.11 19.24 -17.18
CA ARG A 346 10.52 18.28 -16.24
C ARG A 346 9.60 18.96 -15.22
N ILE A 347 8.75 18.17 -14.57
CA ILE A 347 8.03 18.58 -13.37
C ILE A 347 8.97 18.37 -12.19
N VAL A 348 9.24 19.44 -11.43
CA VAL A 348 10.17 19.40 -10.31
C VAL A 348 9.39 19.42 -9.00
N LEU A 349 9.57 18.38 -8.18
CA LEU A 349 8.99 18.30 -6.84
C LEU A 349 10.11 18.52 -5.81
N VAL A 350 9.95 19.54 -4.98
CA VAL A 350 10.90 19.92 -3.94
C VAL A 350 10.35 19.48 -2.60
N GLY A 351 11.09 18.65 -1.87
CA GLY A 351 10.68 18.16 -0.55
C GLY A 351 11.87 17.92 0.37
N VAL A 352 11.60 17.29 1.50
CA VAL A 352 12.56 17.16 2.61
C VAL A 352 13.02 15.72 2.84
N ASP A 353 14.29 15.55 3.18
CA ASP A 353 14.88 14.28 3.58
C ASP A 353 15.67 14.44 4.88
N LEU A 354 14.93 14.60 5.98
CA LEU A 354 15.48 14.78 7.32
C LEU A 354 14.83 13.77 8.25
N ARG A 355 15.56 12.71 8.63
CA ARG A 355 15.03 11.53 9.39
C ARG A 355 14.28 11.87 10.68
N TYR A 356 14.55 13.01 11.29
CA TYR A 356 13.89 13.48 12.51
C TYR A 356 12.54 14.18 12.26
N LEU A 357 12.19 14.44 11.00
CA LEU A 357 10.87 14.95 10.61
C LEU A 357 9.91 13.79 10.35
N ALA A 358 8.63 13.99 10.69
CA ALA A 358 7.59 12.97 10.56
C ALA A 358 7.01 12.83 9.12
N ASP A 359 7.77 13.22 8.09
CA ASP A 359 7.34 13.19 6.68
C ASP A 359 7.82 11.94 5.91
N PHE A 360 8.18 10.87 6.63
CA PHE A 360 8.54 9.60 6.01
C PHE A 360 7.33 8.71 5.84
N ARG A 361 7.21 8.12 4.66
CA ARG A 361 6.12 7.23 4.28
C ARG A 361 6.65 5.82 4.02
N PRO A 362 5.97 4.77 4.54
CA PRO A 362 6.34 3.40 4.21
C PRO A 362 6.05 3.12 2.73
N THR A 363 6.90 2.31 2.13
CA THR A 363 6.81 1.86 0.74
C THR A 363 6.99 0.34 0.70
N PRO A 364 6.35 -0.35 -0.25
CA PRO A 364 6.48 -1.80 -0.38
C PRO A 364 7.90 -2.23 -0.83
N LEU A 365 8.71 -1.32 -1.36
CA LEU A 365 10.01 -1.62 -1.95
C LEU A 365 11.21 -1.16 -1.11
N PHE A 366 11.15 0.03 -0.52
CA PHE A 366 12.32 0.73 0.02
C PHE A 366 12.25 0.99 1.52
N GLY A 367 11.26 0.39 2.21
CA GLY A 367 10.97 0.79 3.58
C GLY A 367 10.45 2.23 3.58
N GLN A 368 11.13 3.14 4.26
CA GLN A 368 10.68 4.53 4.41
C GLN A 368 11.22 5.44 3.28
N THR A 369 10.38 6.28 2.70
CA THR A 369 10.74 7.30 1.70
C THR A 369 10.23 8.68 2.11
N PRO A 370 10.89 9.78 1.69
CA PRO A 370 10.33 11.13 1.83
C PRO A 370 8.92 11.26 1.22
N GLY A 371 8.00 11.97 1.88
CA GLY A 371 6.61 12.18 1.46
C GLY A 371 6.49 12.66 0.01
N VAL A 372 7.34 13.61 -0.39
CA VAL A 372 7.42 14.11 -1.78
C VAL A 372 7.63 13.01 -2.83
N THR A 373 8.28 11.90 -2.47
CA THR A 373 8.51 10.77 -3.38
C THR A 373 7.21 10.03 -3.69
N VAL A 374 6.26 10.01 -2.73
CA VAL A 374 4.92 9.46 -2.93
C VAL A 374 4.17 10.28 -3.99
N HIS A 375 4.26 11.61 -3.91
CA HIS A 375 3.70 12.51 -4.93
C HIS A 375 4.32 12.28 -6.31
N ALA A 376 5.63 12.09 -6.38
CA ALA A 376 6.34 11.81 -7.62
C ALA A 376 5.90 10.47 -8.24
N MET A 377 5.77 9.41 -7.43
CA MET A 377 5.30 8.10 -7.91
C MET A 377 3.84 8.14 -8.35
N ALA A 378 2.98 8.83 -7.60
CA ALA A 378 1.59 9.00 -7.97
C ALA A 378 1.43 9.75 -9.30
N LEU A 379 2.22 10.81 -9.52
CA LEU A 379 2.27 11.52 -10.79
C LEU A 379 2.77 10.60 -11.91
N ASP A 380 3.82 9.81 -11.66
CA ASP A 380 4.34 8.85 -12.63
C ASP A 380 3.29 7.82 -13.05
N ASN A 381 2.55 7.24 -12.10
CA ASN A 381 1.46 6.30 -12.39
C ASN A 381 0.42 6.91 -13.33
N LEU A 382 0.05 8.18 -13.13
CA LEU A 382 -0.91 8.87 -14.02
C LEU A 382 -0.34 9.06 -15.43
N ILE A 383 0.94 9.40 -15.56
CA ILE A 383 1.63 9.53 -16.85
C ILE A 383 1.71 8.19 -17.57
N GLN A 384 2.16 7.15 -16.85
CA GLN A 384 2.41 5.83 -17.38
C GLN A 384 1.10 5.14 -17.83
N THR A 385 0.01 5.33 -17.08
CA THR A 385 -1.29 4.71 -17.36
C THR A 385 -2.21 5.55 -18.25
N ARG A 386 -1.84 6.79 -18.58
CA ARG A 386 -2.62 7.74 -19.42
C ARG A 386 -4.05 7.94 -18.91
N ASP A 387 -4.18 8.51 -17.70
CA ASP A 387 -5.47 8.78 -17.03
C ASP A 387 -6.24 7.52 -16.57
N ARG A 388 -5.61 6.35 -16.53
CA ARG A 388 -6.24 5.09 -16.07
C ARG A 388 -5.45 4.41 -14.96
N PRO A 389 -5.21 5.11 -13.84
CA PRO A 389 -4.48 4.51 -12.73
C PRO A 389 -5.23 3.32 -12.13
N THR A 390 -4.49 2.45 -11.46
CA THR A 390 -5.07 1.41 -10.62
C THR A 390 -5.77 2.09 -9.43
N LEU A 391 -7.05 1.80 -9.21
CA LEU A 391 -7.86 2.40 -8.15
C LEU A 391 -8.25 1.34 -7.13
N TYR A 392 -8.24 1.70 -5.85
CA TYR A 392 -8.83 0.84 -4.82
C TYR A 392 -10.34 0.72 -5.06
N PRO A 393 -10.91 -0.48 -4.85
CA PRO A 393 -12.35 -0.67 -4.95
C PRO A 393 -13.06 0.17 -3.89
N ARG A 394 -14.18 0.80 -4.28
CA ARG A 394 -14.99 1.58 -3.34
C ARG A 394 -15.48 0.68 -2.20
N PRO A 395 -15.36 1.12 -0.93
CA PRO A 395 -15.97 0.41 0.17
C PRO A 395 -17.50 0.44 0.01
N LEU A 396 -18.14 -0.67 0.37
CA LEU A 396 -19.59 -0.82 0.41
C LEU A 396 -20.15 -0.15 1.68
N ALA A 397 -20.11 -0.86 2.80
CA ALA A 397 -20.61 -0.41 4.10
C ALA A 397 -19.71 -0.98 5.20
N MET A 398 -19.46 -0.19 6.26
CA MET A 398 -18.62 -0.59 7.40
C MET A 398 -17.21 -1.05 6.97
N GLY A 399 -16.62 -0.44 5.95
CA GLY A 399 -15.28 -0.77 5.46
C GLY A 399 -15.17 -2.02 4.58
N LEU A 400 -16.23 -2.80 4.41
CA LEU A 400 -16.23 -3.99 3.54
C LEU A 400 -16.17 -3.60 2.07
N THR A 401 -15.32 -4.23 1.28
CA THR A 401 -15.24 -4.06 -0.18
C THR A 401 -16.00 -5.19 -0.92
N TRP A 402 -16.20 -5.03 -2.23
CA TRP A 402 -16.71 -6.12 -3.07
C TRP A 402 -15.77 -7.34 -3.08
N ALA A 403 -14.46 -7.12 -2.92
CA ALA A 403 -13.48 -8.21 -2.81
C ALA A 403 -13.73 -9.03 -1.53
N ASP A 404 -14.02 -8.35 -0.41
CA ASP A 404 -14.36 -9.01 0.85
C ASP A 404 -15.67 -9.81 0.75
N ALA A 405 -16.67 -9.25 0.09
CA ALA A 405 -17.93 -9.93 -0.15
C ALA A 405 -17.71 -11.20 -1.00
N MET A 406 -16.94 -11.08 -2.08
CA MET A 406 -16.57 -12.20 -2.94
C MET A 406 -15.76 -13.27 -2.18
N GLN A 407 -14.80 -12.85 -1.36
CA GLN A 407 -14.03 -13.75 -0.51
C GLN A 407 -14.93 -14.50 0.48
N GLY A 408 -15.90 -13.81 1.10
CA GLY A 408 -16.91 -14.43 1.95
C GLY A 408 -17.74 -15.49 1.21
N VAL A 409 -18.17 -15.19 -0.02
CA VAL A 409 -18.91 -16.13 -0.89
C VAL A 409 -18.04 -17.32 -1.26
N LEU A 410 -16.78 -17.12 -1.65
CA LEU A 410 -15.85 -18.18 -2.01
C LEU A 410 -15.52 -19.10 -0.83
N LEU A 411 -15.35 -18.53 0.37
CA LEU A 411 -15.15 -19.31 1.59
C LEU A 411 -16.39 -20.15 1.92
N ALA A 412 -17.59 -19.57 1.83
CA ALA A 412 -18.84 -20.29 2.03
C ALA A 412 -19.00 -21.43 1.00
N PHE A 413 -18.64 -21.17 -0.26
CA PHE A 413 -18.67 -22.18 -1.33
C PHE A 413 -17.66 -23.31 -1.08
N GLY A 414 -16.40 -22.98 -0.76
CA GLY A 414 -15.36 -23.97 -0.45
C GLY A 414 -15.74 -24.86 0.74
N VAL A 415 -16.32 -24.27 1.78
CA VAL A 415 -16.90 -25.00 2.92
C VAL A 415 -18.01 -25.94 2.45
N CYS A 416 -18.96 -25.46 1.65
CA CYS A 416 -20.04 -26.29 1.10
C CYS A 416 -19.49 -27.47 0.28
N LEU A 417 -18.44 -27.26 -0.51
CA LEU A 417 -17.78 -28.32 -1.28
C LEU A 417 -17.15 -29.38 -0.38
N VAL A 418 -16.41 -28.99 0.66
CA VAL A 418 -15.81 -29.93 1.64
C VAL A 418 -16.90 -30.78 2.29
N PHE A 419 -18.08 -30.21 2.57
CA PHE A 419 -19.20 -30.94 3.16
C PHE A 419 -19.94 -31.83 2.15
N ALA A 420 -20.16 -31.35 0.93
CA ALA A 420 -20.70 -32.17 -0.16
C ALA A 420 -19.79 -33.40 -0.38
N TRP A 421 -18.48 -33.19 -0.38
CA TRP A 421 -17.48 -34.24 -0.45
C TRP A 421 -17.51 -35.19 0.76
N ARG A 422 -17.63 -34.67 1.98
CA ARG A 422 -17.74 -35.51 3.19
C ARG A 422 -19.03 -36.33 3.20
N ARG A 423 -20.14 -35.76 2.72
CA ARG A 423 -21.43 -36.46 2.55
C ARG A 423 -21.30 -37.56 1.49
N TRP A 424 -20.67 -37.23 0.36
CA TRP A 424 -20.38 -38.18 -0.72
C TRP A 424 -19.42 -39.31 -0.30
N ARG A 425 -18.49 -39.07 0.63
CA ARG A 425 -17.65 -40.13 1.22
C ARG A 425 -18.40 -41.08 2.16
N ARG A 426 -19.54 -40.67 2.72
CA ARG A 426 -20.38 -41.52 3.58
C ARG A 426 -21.25 -42.47 2.77
N THR A 427 -21.52 -42.16 1.50
CA THR A 427 -22.02 -43.11 0.53
C THR A 427 -20.85 -43.96 0.03
N PRO A 428 -20.85 -45.30 0.19
CA PRO A 428 -19.78 -46.13 -0.33
C PRO A 428 -19.70 -45.95 -1.86
N PRO A 429 -18.55 -45.53 -2.41
CA PRO A 429 -18.43 -45.35 -3.84
C PRO A 429 -18.42 -46.72 -4.51
N GLU A 430 -19.49 -47.08 -5.21
CA GLU A 430 -19.53 -48.33 -5.98
C GLU A 430 -18.50 -48.33 -7.13
N ARG A 431 -18.00 -47.14 -7.53
CA ARG A 431 -16.84 -46.98 -8.42
C ARG A 431 -16.01 -45.80 -7.96
N GLY A 432 -14.74 -46.05 -7.60
CA GLY A 432 -13.82 -44.98 -7.25
C GLY A 432 -13.52 -44.10 -8.47
N LEU A 433 -13.56 -42.77 -8.30
CA LEU A 433 -13.14 -41.80 -9.32
C LEU A 433 -11.76 -42.18 -9.86
N ARG A 434 -11.62 -42.23 -11.19
CA ARG A 434 -10.35 -42.54 -11.84
C ARG A 434 -9.36 -41.40 -11.56
N TRP A 435 -8.08 -41.71 -11.58
CA TRP A 435 -7.02 -40.72 -11.30
C TRP A 435 -7.07 -39.52 -12.27
N ARG A 436 -7.55 -39.74 -13.50
CA ARG A 436 -7.75 -38.69 -14.53
C ARG A 436 -8.78 -37.66 -14.09
N ASP A 437 -9.93 -38.11 -13.57
CA ASP A 437 -11.02 -37.23 -13.12
C ASP A 437 -10.54 -36.31 -11.97
N ARG A 438 -9.67 -36.84 -11.10
CA ARG A 438 -9.07 -36.07 -9.99
C ARG A 438 -8.11 -34.99 -10.47
N LEU A 439 -7.29 -35.29 -11.48
CA LEU A 439 -6.40 -34.32 -12.09
C LEU A 439 -7.19 -33.24 -12.84
N VAL A 440 -8.26 -33.61 -13.53
CA VAL A 440 -9.14 -32.65 -14.22
C VAL A 440 -9.80 -31.70 -13.21
N ILE A 441 -10.31 -32.21 -12.09
CA ILE A 441 -10.89 -31.37 -11.03
C ILE A 441 -9.84 -30.42 -10.45
N LEU A 442 -8.62 -30.90 -10.18
CA LEU A 442 -7.52 -30.04 -9.69
C LEU A 442 -7.13 -28.98 -10.71
N ALA A 443 -7.05 -29.35 -12.00
CA ALA A 443 -6.73 -28.42 -13.07
C ALA A 443 -7.82 -27.35 -13.23
N ILE A 444 -9.10 -27.72 -13.16
CA ILE A 444 -10.23 -26.77 -13.21
C ILE A 444 -10.19 -25.82 -12.01
N VAL A 445 -10.01 -26.33 -10.78
CA VAL A 445 -9.93 -25.48 -9.58
C VAL A 445 -8.73 -24.52 -9.66
N GLY A 446 -7.57 -25.02 -10.09
CA GLY A 446 -6.37 -24.19 -10.28
C GLY A 446 -6.56 -23.13 -11.37
N LEU A 447 -7.05 -23.52 -12.55
CA LEU A 447 -7.28 -22.61 -13.68
C LEU A 447 -8.35 -21.56 -13.39
N THR A 448 -9.46 -21.94 -12.75
CA THR A 448 -10.49 -20.98 -12.32
C THR A 448 -9.93 -20.01 -11.29
N GLY A 449 -9.09 -20.49 -10.35
CA GLY A 449 -8.39 -19.63 -9.40
C GLY A 449 -7.48 -18.62 -10.08
N VAL A 450 -6.67 -19.06 -11.05
CA VAL A 450 -5.78 -18.18 -11.84
C VAL A 450 -6.59 -17.20 -12.69
N ALA A 451 -7.61 -17.65 -13.42
CA ALA A 451 -8.44 -16.79 -14.26
C ALA A 451 -9.19 -15.73 -13.44
N THR A 452 -9.69 -16.09 -12.26
CA THR A 452 -10.31 -15.13 -11.32
C THR A 452 -9.28 -14.14 -10.78
N SER A 453 -8.03 -14.59 -10.51
CA SER A 453 -6.93 -13.71 -10.08
C SER A 453 -6.59 -12.66 -11.14
N VAL A 454 -6.52 -13.08 -12.40
CA VAL A 454 -6.23 -12.20 -13.55
C VAL A 454 -7.40 -11.24 -13.78
N ALA A 455 -8.64 -11.72 -13.73
CA ALA A 455 -9.82 -10.89 -13.94
C ALA A 455 -10.05 -9.85 -12.82
N LEU A 456 -9.68 -10.17 -11.59
CA LEU A 456 -9.80 -9.28 -10.43
C LEU A 456 -8.53 -8.48 -10.13
N ASN A 457 -7.47 -8.66 -10.91
CA ASN A 457 -6.19 -7.95 -10.80
C ASN A 457 -5.55 -8.03 -9.39
N TRP A 458 -5.66 -9.18 -8.70
CA TRP A 458 -5.23 -9.32 -7.30
C TRP A 458 -4.28 -10.54 -7.10
N PRO A 459 -3.02 -10.32 -6.68
CA PRO A 459 -2.00 -11.38 -6.58
C PRO A 459 -2.25 -12.40 -5.46
N MET A 460 -3.06 -12.08 -4.44
CA MET A 460 -3.36 -12.97 -3.31
C MET A 460 -4.09 -14.27 -3.71
N PHE A 461 -4.89 -14.25 -4.77
CA PHE A 461 -5.60 -15.44 -5.23
C PHE A 461 -4.68 -16.50 -5.87
N ILE A 462 -3.47 -16.10 -6.30
CA ILE A 462 -2.45 -17.03 -6.81
C ILE A 462 -1.90 -17.89 -5.65
N LEU A 463 -1.59 -17.27 -4.51
CA LEU A 463 -1.13 -17.97 -3.30
C LEU A 463 -2.22 -18.84 -2.68
N LEU A 464 -3.46 -18.34 -2.65
CA LEU A 464 -4.62 -19.12 -2.19
C LEU A 464 -4.88 -20.32 -3.10
N GLY A 465 -4.80 -20.14 -4.43
CA GLY A 465 -4.90 -21.21 -5.42
C GLY A 465 -3.82 -22.28 -5.23
N ALA A 466 -2.56 -21.87 -4.99
CA ALA A 466 -1.46 -22.77 -4.71
C ALA A 466 -1.66 -23.56 -3.39
N MET A 467 -2.11 -22.90 -2.33
CA MET A 467 -2.42 -23.55 -1.05
C MET A 467 -3.58 -24.54 -1.14
N VAL A 468 -4.66 -24.19 -1.85
CA VAL A 468 -5.81 -25.08 -2.10
C VAL A 468 -5.36 -26.29 -2.94
N THR A 469 -4.49 -26.08 -3.92
CA THR A 469 -3.91 -27.15 -4.75
C THR A 469 -3.00 -28.06 -3.91
N GLY A 470 -2.19 -27.49 -3.03
CA GLY A 470 -1.31 -28.22 -2.10
C GLY A 470 -2.09 -29.05 -1.07
N ALA A 471 -3.12 -28.48 -0.45
CA ALA A 471 -4.01 -29.19 0.46
C ALA A 471 -4.79 -30.32 -0.27
N GLY A 472 -5.22 -30.06 -1.50
CA GLY A 472 -5.81 -31.05 -2.39
C GLY A 472 -4.87 -32.23 -2.67
N ALA A 473 -3.59 -31.95 -2.97
CA ALA A 473 -2.58 -32.97 -3.21
C ALA A 473 -2.27 -33.82 -1.95
N MET A 474 -2.19 -33.18 -0.77
CA MET A 474 -1.97 -33.89 0.50
C MET A 474 -3.11 -34.86 0.84
N LEU A 475 -4.36 -34.41 0.66
CA LEU A 475 -5.55 -35.23 0.89
C LEU A 475 -5.66 -36.42 -0.07
N ILE A 476 -5.14 -36.28 -1.29
CA ILE A 476 -5.04 -37.38 -2.26
C ILE A 476 -3.97 -38.38 -1.83
N SER A 477 -2.83 -37.93 -1.29
CA SER A 477 -1.76 -38.81 -0.81
C SER A 477 -2.22 -39.71 0.35
N ASP A 478 -3.04 -39.16 1.26
CA ASP A 478 -3.54 -39.90 2.43
C ASP A 478 -4.54 -40.99 2.02
N GLN A 479 -5.40 -40.71 1.03
CA GLN A 479 -6.31 -41.70 0.44
C GLN A 479 -5.58 -42.86 -0.26
N ILE A 480 -4.46 -42.58 -0.93
CA ILE A 480 -3.67 -43.62 -1.60
C ILE A 480 -3.10 -44.60 -0.54
N ARG A 481 -2.68 -44.10 0.62
CA ARG A 481 -2.19 -44.94 1.73
C ARG A 481 -3.31 -45.80 2.32
N THR A 482 -4.50 -45.24 2.54
CA THR A 482 -5.63 -46.01 3.08
C THR A 482 -6.13 -47.08 2.12
N PHE A 483 -6.13 -46.82 0.81
CA PHE A 483 -6.49 -47.80 -0.21
C PHE A 483 -5.47 -48.95 -0.30
N ARG A 484 -4.16 -48.65 -0.23
CA ARG A 484 -3.12 -49.70 -0.16
C ARG A 484 -3.27 -50.59 1.08
N ARG A 485 -3.56 -50.00 2.26
CA ARG A 485 -3.81 -50.75 3.50
C ARG A 485 -5.02 -51.69 3.38
N THR A 486 -6.15 -51.20 2.89
CA THR A 486 -7.36 -52.02 2.74
C THR A 486 -7.19 -53.14 1.71
N ARG A 487 -6.48 -52.89 0.60
CA ARG A 487 -6.13 -53.94 -0.38
C ARG A 487 -5.22 -55.01 0.22
N SER A 488 -4.21 -54.61 0.99
CA SER A 488 -3.31 -55.57 1.67
C SER A 488 -4.03 -56.43 2.71
N LEU A 489 -5.01 -55.86 3.43
CA LEU A 489 -5.83 -56.58 4.40
C LEU A 489 -6.76 -57.60 3.73
N ARG A 490 -7.40 -57.22 2.61
CA ARG A 490 -8.21 -58.16 1.83
C ARG A 490 -7.38 -59.31 1.28
N LEU A 491 -6.20 -59.03 0.71
CA LEU A 491 -5.29 -60.06 0.19
C LEU A 491 -4.82 -61.04 1.29
N ARG A 492 -4.52 -60.53 2.50
CA ARG A 492 -4.17 -61.38 3.65
C ARG A 492 -5.34 -62.22 4.15
N LEU A 493 -6.56 -61.69 4.13
CA LEU A 493 -7.77 -62.42 4.52
C LEU A 493 -8.16 -63.48 3.50
N THR A 494 -8.02 -63.21 2.20
CA THR A 494 -8.25 -64.21 1.15
C THR A 494 -7.19 -65.30 1.17
N ALA A 495 -5.92 -64.96 1.40
CA ALA A 495 -4.85 -65.96 1.56
C ALA A 495 -5.07 -66.86 2.78
N ARG A 496 -5.50 -66.31 3.92
CA ARG A 496 -5.86 -67.10 5.12
C ARG A 496 -7.09 -67.99 4.94
N ARG A 497 -8.03 -67.61 4.08
CA ARG A 497 -9.18 -68.44 3.72
C ARG A 497 -8.86 -69.53 2.70
N ALA A 498 -7.80 -69.36 1.91
CA ALA A 498 -7.33 -70.39 0.99
C ALA A 498 -6.38 -71.41 1.66
N ALA A 499 -5.79 -71.04 2.80
CA ALA A 499 -4.91 -71.89 3.60
C ALA A 499 -5.63 -72.67 4.73
N ARG A 500 -6.93 -72.42 4.93
CA ARG A 500 -7.84 -73.21 5.77
C ARG A 500 -8.76 -73.98 4.82
#